data_AF-A0A4P1JTI7-F1
#
_entry.id   AF-A0A4P1JTI7-F1
#
_cell.length_a   1.000
_cell.length_b   1.000
_cell.length_c   1.000
_cell.angle_alpha   90.00
_cell.angle_beta   90.00
_cell.angle_gamma   90.00
#
_symmetry.space_group_name_H-M   'P 1'
#
loop_
_entity.id
_entity.type
_entity.pdbx_description
1 polymer ?
#
loop_
_entity_poly.entity_id
_entity_poly.type
_entity_poly.pdbx_seq_one_letter_code
_entity_poly.pdbx_strand_id
1 'polypeptide(L)'
;MRGVGLTLGSIIAIAVVLAVVLIGFPTYNVYSKQMAGKAAYEEAVQNRRIRVLEAQAALDSAKLTAAAEIERAKGANEANRIMAEALGGPEAYLRWSYINMLQETAGKEGRQTIYIPTEAGMPILEAGQRPAR
;
A
#
# COMPACT_ATOMS: atom_id res chain seq x y z
N MET A 1 -43.51 40.09 63.54
CA MET A 1 -42.77 38.83 63.34
C MET A 1 -42.96 38.21 61.94
N ARG A 2 -43.25 38.99 60.87
CA ARG A 2 -43.49 38.44 59.51
C ARG A 2 -42.24 38.29 58.63
N GLY A 3 -41.13 38.94 58.96
CA GLY A 3 -39.89 38.89 58.16
C GLY A 3 -38.98 37.68 58.43
N VAL A 4 -39.05 37.10 59.63
CA VAL A 4 -38.13 36.01 60.06
C VAL A 4 -38.39 34.70 59.31
N GLY A 5 -39.65 34.41 58.95
CA GLY A 5 -39.99 33.21 58.18
C GLY A 5 -39.52 33.27 56.72
N LEU A 6 -39.50 34.47 56.12
CA LEU A 6 -39.04 34.67 54.74
C LEU A 6 -37.51 34.53 54.64
N THR A 7 -36.78 35.06 55.63
CA THR A 7 -35.31 34.93 55.69
C THR A 7 -34.88 33.49 55.96
N LEU A 8 -35.55 32.76 56.86
CA LEU A 8 -35.21 31.38 57.16
C LEU A 8 -35.48 30.45 55.95
N GLY A 9 -36.59 30.65 55.24
CA GLY A 9 -36.91 29.91 54.02
C GLY A 9 -35.90 30.13 52.90
N SER A 10 -35.42 31.37 52.72
CA SER A 10 -34.39 31.68 51.72
C SER A 10 -33.05 31.00 52.01
N ILE A 11 -32.66 30.91 53.29
CA ILE A 11 -31.41 30.23 53.71
C ILE A 11 -31.51 28.72 53.42
N ILE A 12 -32.66 28.10 53.71
CA ILE A 12 -32.89 26.69 53.43
C ILE A 12 -32.85 26.42 51.92
N ALA A 13 -33.48 27.28 51.11
CA ALA A 13 -33.46 27.13 49.65
C ALA A 13 -32.03 27.22 49.08
N ILE A 14 -31.22 28.19 49.56
CA ILE A 14 -29.82 28.32 49.16
C ILE A 14 -28.99 27.10 49.60
N ALA A 15 -29.22 26.58 50.81
CA ALA A 15 -28.53 25.39 51.30
C ALA A 15 -28.85 24.14 50.47
N VAL A 16 -30.11 23.99 50.04
CA VAL A 16 -30.53 22.88 49.15
C VAL A 16 -29.86 23.00 47.78
N VAL A 17 -29.84 24.19 47.19
CA VAL A 17 -29.16 24.43 45.90
C VAL A 17 -27.67 24.13 46.01
N LEU A 18 -27.01 24.60 47.08
CA LEU A 18 -25.59 24.31 47.33
C LEU A 18 -25.33 22.81 47.51
N ALA A 19 -26.19 22.09 48.22
CA ALA A 19 -26.07 20.64 48.38
C ALA A 19 -26.20 19.91 47.03
N VAL A 20 -27.15 20.31 46.19
CA VAL A 20 -27.33 19.74 44.84
C VAL A 20 -26.13 20.02 43.94
N VAL A 21 -25.57 21.23 43.98
CA VAL A 21 -24.38 21.57 43.20
C VAL A 21 -23.15 20.82 43.69
N LEU A 22 -22.93 20.77 45.02
CA LEU A 22 -21.78 20.09 45.63
C LEU A 22 -21.80 18.57 45.39
N ILE A 23 -22.97 17.95 45.26
CA ILE A 23 -23.10 16.51 44.99
C ILE A 23 -23.18 16.22 43.49
N GLY A 24 -23.92 17.02 42.73
CA GLY A 24 -24.16 16.80 41.30
C GLY A 24 -22.96 17.12 40.42
N PHE A 25 -22.17 18.14 40.75
CA PHE A 25 -21.02 18.53 39.95
C PHE A 25 -19.88 17.49 39.93
N PRO A 26 -19.40 16.96 41.08
CA PRO A 26 -18.35 15.94 41.07
C PRO A 26 -18.81 14.62 40.46
N THR A 27 -20.07 14.22 40.68
CA THR A 27 -20.62 12.97 40.11
C THR A 27 -20.74 13.04 38.59
N TYR A 28 -21.21 14.18 38.05
CA TYR A 28 -21.23 14.41 36.60
C TYR A 28 -19.83 14.40 35.98
N ASN A 29 -18.85 15.05 36.63
CA ASN A 29 -17.48 15.10 36.14
C ASN A 29 -16.80 13.71 36.11
N VAL A 30 -17.12 12.82 37.06
CA VAL A 30 -16.63 11.44 37.04
C VAL A 30 -17.28 10.65 35.90
N TYR A 31 -18.60 10.77 35.73
CA TYR A 31 -19.33 10.09 34.66
C TYR A 31 -18.83 10.52 33.27
N SER A 32 -18.64 11.83 33.06
CA SER A 32 -18.14 12.35 31.78
C SER A 32 -16.74 11.83 31.46
N LYS A 33 -15.83 11.78 32.46
CA LYS A 33 -14.50 11.18 32.31
C LYS A 33 -14.54 9.69 32.01
N GLN A 34 -15.43 8.93 32.66
CA GLN A 34 -15.60 7.51 32.37
C GLN A 34 -16.08 7.26 30.94
N MET A 35 -17.06 8.03 30.49
CA MET A 35 -17.57 7.93 29.11
C MET A 35 -16.52 8.34 28.09
N ALA A 36 -15.75 9.39 28.36
CA ALA A 36 -14.63 9.80 27.52
C ALA A 36 -13.55 8.71 27.42
N GLY A 37 -13.19 8.08 28.55
CA GLY A 37 -12.22 6.98 28.56
C GLY A 37 -12.71 5.74 27.80
N LYS A 38 -14.00 5.41 27.93
CA LYS A 38 -14.62 4.30 27.18
C LYS A 38 -14.62 4.57 25.68
N ALA A 39 -15.01 5.78 25.27
CA ALA A 39 -14.99 6.19 23.86
C ALA A 39 -13.58 6.11 23.27
N ALA A 40 -12.57 6.66 23.97
CA ALA A 40 -11.18 6.61 23.53
C ALA A 40 -10.63 5.18 23.42
N TYR A 41 -11.02 4.29 24.34
CA TYR A 41 -10.65 2.87 24.26
C TYR A 41 -11.29 2.18 23.06
N GLU A 42 -12.60 2.36 22.85
CA GLU A 42 -13.31 1.77 21.72
C GLU A 42 -12.75 2.26 20.38
N GLU A 43 -12.46 3.56 20.27
CA GLU A 43 -11.80 4.14 19.10
C GLU A 43 -10.42 3.53 18.86
N ALA A 44 -9.59 3.40 19.90
CA ALA A 44 -8.27 2.80 19.79
C ALA A 44 -8.33 1.32 19.34
N VAL A 45 -9.33 0.56 19.81
CA VAL A 45 -9.57 -0.83 19.39
C VAL A 45 -9.99 -0.89 17.93
N GLN A 46 -10.93 -0.03 17.51
CA GLN A 46 -11.37 0.05 16.12
C GLN A 46 -10.21 0.43 15.19
N ASN A 47 -9.43 1.45 15.54
CA ASN A 47 -8.27 1.88 14.77
C ASN A 47 -7.20 0.79 14.64
N ARG A 48 -7.01 -0.05 15.67
CA ARG A 48 -6.13 -1.22 15.56
C ARG A 48 -6.71 -2.27 14.62
N ARG A 49 -8.01 -2.56 14.71
CA ARG A 49 -8.67 -3.52 13.84
C ARG A 49 -8.64 -3.10 12.37
N ILE A 50 -8.87 -1.82 12.09
CA ILE A 50 -8.77 -1.25 10.74
C ILE A 50 -7.35 -1.47 10.20
N ARG A 51 -6.31 -1.10 10.96
CA ARG A 51 -4.91 -1.30 10.54
C ARG A 51 -4.55 -2.76 10.25
N VAL A 52 -5.09 -3.70 11.03
CA VAL A 52 -4.88 -5.14 10.79
C VAL A 52 -5.56 -5.57 9.48
N LEU A 53 -6.79 -5.11 9.26
CA LEU A 53 -7.53 -5.42 8.03
C LEU A 53 -6.86 -4.80 6.80
N GLU A 54 -6.37 -3.56 6.91
CA GLU A 54 -5.61 -2.89 5.86
C GLU A 54 -4.30 -3.63 5.56
N ALA A 55 -3.55 -4.03 6.60
CA ALA A 55 -2.32 -4.80 6.43
C ALA A 55 -2.58 -6.16 5.77
N GLN A 56 -3.67 -6.84 6.15
CA GLN A 56 -4.07 -8.10 5.54
C GLN A 56 -4.46 -7.91 4.07
N ALA A 57 -5.26 -6.88 3.76
CA ALA A 57 -5.64 -6.55 2.39
C ALA A 57 -4.42 -6.20 1.52
N ALA A 58 -3.44 -5.47 2.06
CA ALA A 58 -2.20 -5.16 1.36
C ALA A 58 -1.37 -6.42 1.08
N LEU A 59 -1.29 -7.34 2.04
CA LEU A 59 -0.60 -8.62 1.88
C LEU A 59 -1.27 -9.50 0.82
N ASP A 60 -2.59 -9.59 0.84
CA ASP A 60 -3.35 -10.36 -0.15
C ASP A 60 -3.25 -9.75 -1.55
N SER A 61 -3.31 -8.42 -1.64
CA SER A 61 -3.05 -7.70 -2.89
C SER A 61 -1.65 -8.00 -3.44
N ALA A 62 -0.61 -7.90 -2.61
CA ALA A 62 0.76 -8.18 -3.02
C ALA A 62 0.94 -9.64 -3.50
N LYS A 63 0.30 -10.61 -2.84
CA LYS A 63 0.31 -12.02 -3.27
C LYS A 63 -0.34 -12.21 -4.64
N LEU A 64 -1.50 -11.59 -4.86
CA LEU A 64 -2.20 -11.68 -6.14
C LEU A 64 -1.38 -11.02 -7.26
N THR A 65 -0.77 -9.87 -6.99
CA THR A 65 0.13 -9.20 -7.94
C THR A 65 1.34 -10.06 -8.26
N ALA A 66 1.97 -10.67 -7.26
CA ALA A 66 3.10 -11.58 -7.48
C ALA A 66 2.71 -12.80 -8.30
N ALA A 67 1.55 -13.40 -8.01
CA ALA A 67 1.03 -14.52 -8.80
C ALA A 67 0.74 -14.13 -10.26
N ALA A 68 0.16 -12.96 -10.48
CA ALA A 68 -0.08 -12.43 -11.82
C ALA A 68 1.22 -12.19 -12.59
N GLU A 69 2.28 -11.72 -11.93
CA GLU A 69 3.61 -11.53 -12.54
C GLU A 69 4.23 -12.87 -12.95
N ILE A 70 4.11 -13.89 -12.10
CA ILE A 70 4.59 -15.25 -12.42
C ILE A 70 3.88 -15.79 -13.66
N GLU A 71 2.55 -15.63 -13.74
CA GLU A 71 1.79 -16.11 -14.89
C GLU A 71 2.12 -15.33 -16.17
N ARG A 72 2.31 -14.02 -16.06
CA ARG A 72 2.81 -13.20 -17.18
C ARG A 72 4.19 -13.66 -17.66
N ALA A 73 5.11 -13.91 -16.73
CA ALA A 73 6.46 -14.38 -17.05
C ALA A 73 6.45 -15.77 -17.70
N LYS A 74 5.57 -16.67 -17.24
CA LYS A 74 5.35 -17.98 -17.89
C LYS A 74 4.83 -17.82 -19.31
N GLY A 75 3.81 -16.98 -19.52
CA GLY A 75 3.27 -16.71 -20.84
C GLY A 75 4.32 -16.12 -21.79
N ALA A 76 5.13 -15.18 -21.31
CA ALA A 76 6.24 -14.61 -22.08
C ALA A 76 7.31 -15.65 -22.43
N ASN A 77 7.69 -16.50 -21.48
CA ASN A 77 8.65 -17.58 -21.73
C ASN A 77 8.11 -18.60 -22.74
N GLU A 78 6.85 -18.98 -22.64
CA GLU A 78 6.23 -19.91 -23.58
C GLU A 78 6.13 -19.32 -24.98
N ALA A 79 5.74 -18.03 -25.10
CA ALA A 79 5.74 -17.32 -26.37
C ALA A 79 7.15 -17.27 -26.99
N ASN A 80 8.17 -16.97 -26.18
CA ASN A 80 9.57 -16.95 -26.63
C ASN A 80 10.05 -18.33 -27.08
N ARG A 81 9.67 -19.39 -26.35
CA ARG A 81 9.98 -20.77 -26.71
C ARG A 81 9.38 -21.16 -28.07
N ILE A 82 8.09 -20.89 -28.26
CA ILE A 82 7.39 -21.14 -29.52
C ILE A 82 8.06 -20.39 -30.68
N MET A 83 8.39 -19.11 -30.47
CA MET A 83 9.09 -18.30 -31.48
C MET A 83 10.49 -18.85 -31.80
N ALA A 84 11.25 -19.27 -30.78
CA ALA A 84 12.57 -19.86 -30.97
C ALA A 84 12.50 -21.18 -31.75
N GLU A 85 11.56 -22.06 -31.41
CA GLU A 85 11.34 -23.31 -32.13
C GLU A 85 10.91 -23.04 -33.60
N ALA A 86 9.98 -22.10 -33.82
CA ALA A 86 9.47 -21.75 -35.14
C ALA A 86 10.53 -21.14 -36.08
N LEU A 87 11.49 -20.38 -35.53
CA LEU A 87 12.56 -19.75 -36.29
C LEU A 87 13.79 -20.66 -36.52
N GLY A 88 13.76 -21.90 -36.04
CA GLY A 88 14.85 -22.86 -36.22
C GLY A 88 15.94 -22.79 -35.14
N GLY A 89 15.62 -22.25 -33.96
CA GLY A 89 16.45 -22.29 -32.77
C GLY A 89 16.73 -20.92 -32.14
N PRO A 90 17.40 -20.90 -30.97
CA PRO A 90 17.66 -19.68 -30.19
C PRO A 90 18.42 -18.62 -30.97
N GLU A 91 19.37 -19.06 -31.80
CA GLU A 91 20.24 -18.18 -32.56
C GLU A 91 19.46 -17.37 -33.61
N ALA A 92 18.58 -18.02 -34.38
CA ALA A 92 17.73 -17.36 -35.37
C ALA A 92 16.70 -16.41 -34.71
N TYR A 93 16.18 -16.79 -33.54
CA TYR A 93 15.30 -15.93 -32.74
C TYR A 93 15.99 -14.67 -32.25
N LEU A 94 17.25 -14.76 -31.79
CA LEU A 94 18.01 -13.57 -31.39
C LEU A 94 18.23 -12.61 -32.57
N ARG A 95 18.53 -13.13 -33.78
CA ARG A 95 18.62 -12.28 -34.98
C ARG A 95 17.30 -11.60 -35.29
N TRP A 96 16.21 -12.36 -35.30
CA TRP A 96 14.87 -11.84 -35.56
C TRP A 96 14.48 -10.77 -34.55
N SER A 97 14.71 -11.01 -33.26
CA SER A 97 14.43 -10.07 -32.17
C SER A 97 15.21 -8.77 -32.33
N TYR A 98 16.50 -8.86 -32.68
CA TYR A 98 17.33 -7.70 -32.97
C TYR A 98 16.82 -6.90 -34.17
N ILE A 99 16.47 -7.58 -35.28
CA ILE A 99 15.88 -6.93 -36.46
C ILE A 99 14.55 -6.25 -36.11
N ASN A 100 13.69 -6.92 -35.34
CA ASN A 100 12.41 -6.36 -34.90
C ASN A 100 12.60 -5.11 -34.03
N MET A 101 13.54 -5.15 -33.07
CA MET A 101 13.91 -4.00 -32.24
C MET A 101 14.41 -2.83 -33.09
N LEU A 102 15.24 -3.09 -34.11
CA LEU A 102 15.71 -2.07 -35.05
C LEU A 102 14.55 -1.46 -35.85
N GLN A 103 13.59 -2.27 -36.33
CA GLN A 103 12.41 -1.78 -37.04
C GLN A 103 11.52 -0.90 -36.14
N GLU A 104 11.25 -1.30 -34.89
CA GLU A 104 10.44 -0.53 -33.95
C GLU A 104 11.08 0.80 -33.51
N THR A 105 12.41 0.86 -33.58
CA THR A 105 13.20 2.04 -33.18
C THR A 105 13.58 2.90 -34.39
N ALA A 106 13.49 2.36 -35.61
CA ALA A 106 13.73 3.09 -36.85
C ALA A 106 12.67 4.18 -37.05
N GLY A 107 13.02 5.42 -36.67
CA GLY A 107 12.15 6.60 -36.82
C GLY A 107 11.94 7.42 -35.55
N LYS A 108 12.47 6.98 -34.38
CA LYS A 108 12.40 7.75 -33.12
C LYS A 108 13.63 8.65 -32.96
N GLU A 109 13.45 9.92 -32.58
CA GLU A 109 14.54 10.84 -32.25
C GLU A 109 15.27 10.38 -30.97
N GLY A 110 16.61 10.36 -30.95
CA GLY A 110 17.43 9.91 -29.80
C GLY A 110 18.27 8.65 -30.01
N ARG A 111 18.39 8.17 -31.26
CA ARG A 111 19.22 7.01 -31.63
C ARG A 111 20.70 7.21 -31.28
N GLN A 112 21.15 6.60 -30.17
CA GLN A 112 22.58 6.44 -29.88
C GLN A 112 23.13 5.34 -30.79
N THR A 113 23.88 5.71 -31.82
CA THR A 113 24.64 4.76 -32.64
C THR A 113 25.82 4.25 -31.80
N ILE A 114 25.60 3.19 -31.03
CA ILE A 114 26.66 2.47 -30.32
C ILE A 114 27.29 1.50 -31.33
N TYR A 115 28.53 1.77 -31.74
CA TYR A 115 29.26 0.90 -32.66
C TYR A 115 29.76 -0.33 -31.89
N ILE A 116 29.15 -1.48 -32.17
CA ILE A 116 29.55 -2.77 -31.61
C ILE A 116 30.18 -3.56 -32.77
N PRO A 117 31.38 -4.15 -32.61
CA PRO A 117 31.96 -4.98 -33.66
C PRO A 117 31.00 -6.13 -34.00
N THR A 118 30.75 -6.34 -35.29
CA THR A 118 29.78 -7.30 -35.81
C THR A 118 30.44 -8.30 -36.76
N GLU A 119 30.05 -9.57 -36.70
CA GLU A 119 30.17 -10.48 -37.85
C GLU A 119 28.79 -10.58 -38.52
N ALA A 120 28.64 -10.02 -39.72
CA ALA A 120 27.38 -9.97 -40.49
C ALA A 120 26.24 -9.05 -39.97
N GLY A 121 26.55 -7.97 -39.23
CA GLY A 121 25.59 -6.91 -38.89
C GLY A 121 24.86 -7.07 -37.55
N MET A 122 25.23 -8.08 -36.77
CA MET A 122 24.80 -8.25 -35.37
C MET A 122 26.01 -8.19 -34.42
N PRO A 123 25.85 -7.63 -33.20
CA PRO A 123 26.85 -7.71 -32.14
C PRO A 123 27.38 -9.14 -31.95
N ILE A 124 28.69 -9.30 -31.74
CA ILE A 124 29.29 -10.61 -31.42
C ILE A 124 28.57 -11.24 -30.22
N LEU A 125 28.03 -12.45 -30.39
CA LEU A 125 27.27 -13.15 -29.34
C LEU A 125 28.17 -14.13 -28.55
N GLU A 126 29.37 -14.42 -29.06
CA GLU A 126 30.29 -15.46 -28.59
C GLU A 126 31.51 -14.95 -27.81
N ALA A 127 31.59 -13.64 -27.53
CA ALA A 127 32.80 -12.96 -27.01
C ALA A 127 33.37 -13.49 -25.67
N GLY A 128 32.70 -14.43 -25.00
CA GLY A 128 33.10 -15.02 -23.72
C GLY A 128 33.56 -16.48 -23.76
N GLN A 129 33.38 -17.21 -24.87
CA GLN A 129 33.77 -18.63 -24.92
C GLN A 129 35.25 -18.78 -25.28
N ARG A 130 36.13 -18.76 -24.27
CA ARG A 130 37.50 -19.28 -24.43
C ARG A 130 37.41 -20.81 -24.58
N PRO A 131 37.92 -21.41 -25.67
CA PRO A 131 38.09 -22.85 -25.71
C PRO A 131 39.09 -23.22 -24.61
N ALA A 132 38.65 -24.03 -23.65
CA ALA A 132 39.55 -24.67 -22.72
C ALA A 132 40.52 -25.54 -23.55
N ARG A 133 41.79 -25.17 -23.53
CA ARG A 133 42.87 -26.00 -24.08
C ARG A 133 43.10 -27.20 -23.18
#